data_AF-A0A1J9QHR1-F1
#
_entry.id   AF-A0A1J9QHR1-F1
#
_cell.length_a   1.000
_cell.length_b   1.000
_cell.length_c   1.000
_cell.angle_alpha   90.00
_cell.angle_beta   90.00
_cell.angle_gamma   90.00
#
_symmetry.space_group_name_H-M   'P 1'
#
loop_
_entity.id
_entity.type
_entity.pdbx_description
1 polymer ?
#
loop_
_entity_poly.entity_id
_entity_poly.type
_entity_poly.pdbx_seq_one_letter_code
_entity_poly.pdbx_strand_id
1 'polypeptide(L)'
;MDNPCVEPNRGEPPRDPRKSTGPLTFDPVRALEEFASHVASVATISGERARLVKRSQTESADLRKASDRAFQYPSVAKRLKAGKEELDNELARVDEKLRDQRTVQAELIKQLAANFNCRPPQPPSQPDLEHIKRDLQETRTEMQRIKDMQVSITATLNSLKRSAQSNEDKIAHIKRSKSSVETELACLKSELSAQQDDRWNAIESMVTNHAKSMELKDLQQRQTLDSHLKLLRDERKSAELTTKAREEDFSKRLDDLDRMVAEHGKTCKQLSEQTESRMRPHFEPITNGAPAISAFAELRNQIQNLRQVQDAKDEAIADELDKYESRIAHLEEVVSKSKQMGAQNETSGETLGIGAPHVNADPERLWQAINGLNQQVNSRLQRVENQSRVVEAHQIALHSLETRYNHLSTEPIVQQMVVAMQEMYPHASTVQQDISNIHEKTNKLTSELHSVRNDISTAENARRALINDMTAERDQMTQEISSLRSRIDELGSLWSKADELEKALRSRMDEVENVVATKLASMMLNSDQRTSPQKS
;
A
#
# COMPACT_ATOMS: atom_id res chain seq x y z
N MET A 1 47.84 20.68 -82.01
CA MET A 1 47.67 19.25 -81.69
C MET A 1 46.19 18.95 -81.83
N ASP A 2 45.88 18.39 -83.00
CA ASP A 2 44.78 17.49 -83.36
C ASP A 2 43.32 17.99 -83.36
N ASN A 3 42.95 18.41 -84.58
CA ASN A 3 41.63 18.43 -85.21
C ASN A 3 41.23 16.96 -85.57
N PRO A 4 40.06 16.68 -86.20
CA PRO A 4 38.66 16.73 -85.76
C PRO A 4 37.96 15.35 -85.94
N CYS A 5 36.70 15.21 -85.53
CA CYS A 5 35.81 14.18 -86.10
C CYS A 5 34.49 14.83 -86.52
N VAL A 6 34.37 14.95 -87.84
CA VAL A 6 33.21 15.29 -88.64
C VAL A 6 32.33 14.04 -88.75
N GLU A 7 31.04 14.17 -88.49
CA GLU A 7 30.02 13.20 -88.88
C GLU A 7 28.79 13.93 -89.43
N PRO A 8 28.00 13.28 -90.31
CA PRO A 8 27.77 13.81 -91.64
C PRO A 8 26.34 14.29 -91.85
N ASN A 9 26.25 15.35 -92.65
CA ASN A 9 25.09 15.70 -93.45
C ASN A 9 24.59 14.47 -94.23
N ARG A 10 23.39 13.98 -93.92
CA ARG A 10 22.60 13.11 -94.81
C ARG A 10 21.23 13.73 -94.99
N GLY A 11 20.87 13.87 -96.27
CA GLY A 11 19.81 14.71 -96.77
C GLY A 11 18.41 14.32 -96.31
N GLU A 12 17.61 15.36 -96.10
CA GLU A 12 16.16 15.28 -96.07
C GLU A 12 15.67 14.67 -97.41
N PRO A 13 14.85 13.61 -97.38
CA PRO A 13 14.12 13.20 -98.57
C PRO A 13 12.99 14.21 -98.86
N PRO A 14 12.63 14.38 -100.15
CA PRO A 14 11.65 15.37 -100.58
C PRO A 14 10.29 15.10 -99.93
N ARG A 15 9.79 16.10 -99.18
CA ARG A 15 8.43 16.11 -98.66
C ARG A 15 7.44 16.09 -99.82
N ASP A 16 6.82 14.94 -100.04
CA ASP A 16 5.66 14.75 -100.90
C ASP A 16 4.49 15.64 -100.42
N PRO A 17 4.00 16.60 -101.23
CA PRO A 17 2.90 17.49 -100.88
C PRO A 17 1.52 16.80 -100.89
N ARG A 18 1.43 15.50 -101.18
CA ARG A 18 0.15 14.76 -101.30
C ARG A 18 -0.29 14.00 -100.05
N LYS A 19 0.47 14.06 -98.94
CA LYS A 19 -0.08 13.72 -97.63
C LYS A 19 -0.77 14.96 -97.04
N SER A 20 -1.91 15.30 -97.63
CA SER A 20 -2.88 16.17 -96.96
C SER A 20 -3.17 15.54 -95.60
N THR A 21 -2.90 16.29 -94.55
CA THR A 21 -3.39 16.07 -93.18
C THR A 21 -4.91 15.95 -93.24
N GLY A 22 -5.40 14.74 -93.53
CA GLY A 22 -6.78 14.38 -93.28
C GLY A 22 -7.01 14.49 -91.77
N PRO A 23 -8.24 14.84 -91.35
CA PRO A 23 -8.54 14.96 -89.92
C PRO A 23 -8.16 13.65 -89.25
N LEU A 24 -7.29 13.73 -88.22
CA LEU A 24 -6.90 12.61 -87.36
C LEU A 24 -8.13 11.76 -87.09
N THR A 25 -8.23 10.61 -87.76
CA THR A 25 -9.31 9.67 -87.55
C THR A 25 -9.20 9.22 -86.12
N PHE A 26 -10.12 9.69 -85.29
CA PHE A 26 -10.21 9.33 -83.88
C PHE A 26 -10.17 7.81 -83.77
N ASP A 27 -9.11 7.29 -83.16
CA ASP A 27 -8.97 5.87 -82.85
C ASP A 27 -9.57 5.64 -81.46
N PRO A 28 -10.79 5.07 -81.37
CA PRO A 28 -11.47 4.88 -80.10
C PRO A 28 -10.74 3.89 -79.19
N VAL A 29 -9.97 2.95 -79.75
CA VAL A 29 -9.22 1.96 -78.96
C VAL A 29 -8.06 2.65 -78.26
N ARG A 30 -7.28 3.43 -79.01
CA ARG A 30 -6.17 4.22 -78.46
C ARG A 30 -6.64 5.26 -77.44
N ALA A 31 -7.77 5.93 -77.69
CA ALA A 31 -8.34 6.88 -76.74
C ALA A 31 -8.83 6.21 -75.44
N LEU A 32 -9.38 4.99 -75.52
CA LEU A 32 -9.74 4.21 -74.33
C LEU A 32 -8.49 3.76 -73.56
N GLU A 33 -7.44 3.35 -74.26
CA GLU A 33 -6.18 2.93 -73.65
C GLU A 33 -5.49 4.09 -72.92
N GLU A 34 -5.43 5.27 -73.53
CA GLU A 34 -4.94 6.51 -72.91
C GLU A 34 -5.78 6.87 -71.67
N PHE A 35 -7.11 6.76 -71.76
CA PHE A 35 -7.99 6.97 -70.61
C PHE A 35 -7.76 5.96 -69.48
N ALA A 36 -7.63 4.66 -69.80
CA ALA A 36 -7.38 3.62 -68.82
C ALA A 36 -6.02 3.80 -68.12
N SER A 37 -4.97 4.14 -68.88
CA SER A 37 -3.65 4.47 -68.36
C SER A 37 -3.71 5.66 -67.40
N HIS A 38 -4.48 6.69 -67.75
CA HIS A 38 -4.67 7.87 -66.91
C HIS A 38 -5.45 7.57 -65.61
N VAL A 39 -6.48 6.73 -65.69
CA VAL A 39 -7.22 6.25 -64.51
C VAL A 39 -6.31 5.44 -63.58
N ALA A 40 -5.44 4.59 -64.12
CA ALA A 40 -4.46 3.84 -63.33
C ALA A 40 -3.43 4.76 -62.64
N SER A 41 -2.98 5.81 -63.33
CA SER A 41 -2.13 6.88 -62.75
C SER A 41 -2.83 7.59 -61.59
N VAL A 42 -4.09 8.01 -61.77
CA VAL A 42 -4.90 8.64 -60.71
C VAL A 42 -5.06 7.72 -59.50
N ALA A 43 -5.31 6.42 -59.72
CA ALA A 43 -5.42 5.43 -58.64
C ALA A 43 -4.12 5.30 -57.84
N THR A 44 -2.98 5.27 -58.55
CA THR A 44 -1.64 5.18 -57.92
C THR A 44 -1.34 6.40 -57.06
N ILE A 45 -1.57 7.61 -57.58
CA ILE A 45 -1.36 8.89 -56.86
C ILE A 45 -2.33 9.00 -55.68
N SER A 46 -3.57 8.54 -55.83
CA SER A 46 -4.55 8.50 -54.73
C SER A 46 -4.12 7.55 -53.61
N GLY A 47 -3.52 6.41 -53.96
CA GLY A 47 -2.93 5.48 -52.99
C GLY A 47 -1.74 6.07 -52.25
N GLU A 48 -0.86 6.80 -52.93
CA GLU A 48 0.26 7.55 -52.33
C GLU A 48 -0.25 8.59 -51.33
N ARG A 49 -1.24 9.39 -51.74
CA ARG A 49 -1.91 10.37 -50.87
C ARG A 49 -2.43 9.75 -49.58
N ALA A 50 -3.14 8.61 -49.68
CA ALA A 50 -3.69 7.93 -48.51
C ALA A 50 -2.58 7.47 -47.53
N ARG A 51 -1.44 7.01 -48.05
CA ARG A 51 -0.28 6.63 -47.24
C ARG A 51 0.35 7.84 -46.55
N LEU A 52 0.50 8.96 -47.25
CA LEU A 52 1.04 10.21 -46.69
C LEU A 52 0.13 10.78 -45.60
N VAL A 53 -1.19 10.81 -45.82
CA VAL A 53 -2.16 11.24 -44.79
C VAL A 53 -2.04 10.39 -43.54
N LYS A 54 -1.92 9.06 -43.67
CA LYS A 54 -1.75 8.16 -42.53
C LYS A 54 -0.46 8.44 -41.77
N ARG A 55 0.66 8.68 -42.47
CA ARG A 55 1.95 9.05 -41.84
C ARG A 55 1.88 10.41 -41.13
N SER A 56 1.30 11.43 -41.76
CA SER A 56 1.15 12.77 -41.16
C SER A 56 0.28 12.71 -39.88
N GLN A 57 -0.76 11.86 -39.87
CA GLN A 57 -1.57 11.61 -38.67
C GLN A 57 -0.78 10.94 -37.54
N THR A 58 0.00 9.90 -37.84
CA THR A 58 0.85 9.23 -36.83
C THR A 58 1.91 10.16 -36.27
N GLU A 59 2.58 10.93 -37.13
CA GLU A 59 3.62 11.87 -36.71
C GLU A 59 3.02 13.05 -35.91
N SER A 60 1.82 13.51 -36.27
CA SER A 60 1.07 14.48 -35.46
C SER A 60 0.69 13.94 -34.07
N ALA A 61 0.33 12.66 -33.97
CA ALA A 61 0.02 12.04 -32.68
C ALA A 61 1.27 11.92 -31.81
N ASP A 62 2.41 11.54 -32.38
CA ASP A 62 3.67 11.43 -31.66
C ASP A 62 4.24 12.80 -31.29
N LEU A 63 4.07 13.83 -32.14
CA LEU A 63 4.40 15.21 -31.81
C LEU A 63 3.58 15.73 -30.63
N ARG A 64 2.27 15.41 -30.55
CA ARG A 64 1.44 15.76 -29.38
C ARG A 64 1.95 15.09 -28.11
N LYS A 65 2.25 13.78 -28.16
CA LYS A 65 2.83 13.06 -27.00
C LYS A 65 4.17 13.64 -26.56
N ALA A 66 5.01 14.03 -27.51
CA ALA A 66 6.31 14.66 -27.21
C ALA A 66 6.16 16.09 -26.66
N SER A 67 5.06 16.79 -27.00
CA SER A 67 4.78 18.16 -26.55
C SER A 67 4.06 18.21 -25.20
N ASP A 68 3.27 17.19 -24.86
CA ASP A 68 2.59 17.09 -23.57
C ASP A 68 3.58 16.74 -22.44
N ARG A 69 4.12 17.79 -21.82
CA ARG A 69 4.55 17.90 -20.40
C ARG A 69 5.10 16.62 -19.74
N ALA A 70 6.31 16.22 -20.13
CA ALA A 70 7.30 15.44 -19.34
C ALA A 70 8.50 14.97 -20.19
N PHE A 71 8.46 15.17 -21.51
CA PHE A 71 9.47 14.61 -22.40
C PHE A 71 10.82 15.33 -22.27
N GLN A 72 11.82 14.64 -21.71
CA GLN A 72 13.16 15.15 -21.38
C GLN A 72 14.03 15.53 -22.59
N TYR A 73 13.54 15.41 -23.83
CA TYR A 73 14.37 15.54 -25.03
C TYR A 73 13.76 16.51 -26.08
N PRO A 74 14.05 17.82 -25.97
CA PRO A 74 13.60 18.85 -26.92
C PRO A 74 14.00 18.56 -28.39
N SER A 75 15.10 17.84 -28.59
CA SER A 75 15.59 17.43 -29.92
C SER A 75 14.62 16.49 -30.65
N VAL A 76 13.88 15.64 -29.93
CA VAL A 76 12.89 14.71 -30.51
C VAL A 76 11.66 15.49 -30.97
N ALA A 77 11.15 16.40 -30.17
CA ALA A 77 10.02 17.26 -30.55
C ALA A 77 10.38 18.15 -31.77
N LYS A 78 11.60 18.69 -31.82
CA LYS A 78 12.08 19.46 -32.98
C LYS A 78 12.15 18.60 -34.24
N ARG A 79 12.65 17.36 -34.15
CA ARG A 79 12.70 16.42 -35.28
C ARG A 79 11.30 16.06 -35.78
N LEU A 80 10.38 15.70 -34.89
CA LEU A 80 9.00 15.36 -35.23
C LEU A 80 8.24 16.55 -35.84
N LYS A 81 8.56 17.78 -35.40
CA LYS A 81 7.99 18.99 -36.00
C LYS A 81 8.47 19.18 -37.44
N ALA A 82 9.77 19.00 -37.69
CA ALA A 82 10.35 19.10 -39.03
C ALA A 82 9.84 17.98 -39.97
N GLY A 83 9.78 16.74 -39.48
CA GLY A 83 9.25 15.61 -40.27
C GLY A 83 7.78 15.77 -40.61
N LYS A 84 6.98 16.32 -39.68
CA LYS A 84 5.59 16.71 -39.97
C LYS A 84 5.50 17.76 -41.08
N GLU A 85 6.31 18.81 -41.02
CA GLU A 85 6.31 19.88 -42.03
C GLU A 85 6.71 19.34 -43.41
N GLU A 86 7.68 18.42 -43.48
CA GLU A 86 8.06 17.72 -44.70
C GLU A 86 6.91 16.88 -45.27
N LEU A 87 6.23 16.09 -44.44
CA LEU A 87 5.07 15.30 -44.84
C LEU A 87 3.91 16.16 -45.34
N ASP A 88 3.65 17.30 -44.69
CA ASP A 88 2.60 18.23 -45.09
C ASP A 88 2.94 18.88 -46.44
N ASN A 89 4.21 19.20 -46.70
CA ASN A 89 4.69 19.68 -48.01
C ASN A 89 4.58 18.60 -49.11
N GLU A 90 4.95 17.36 -48.82
CA GLU A 90 4.78 16.24 -49.77
C GLU A 90 3.30 16.00 -50.10
N LEU A 91 2.43 16.08 -49.09
CA LEU A 91 0.98 15.92 -49.26
C LEU A 91 0.42 17.02 -50.17
N ALA A 92 0.84 18.27 -49.98
CA ALA A 92 0.45 19.38 -50.85
C ALA A 92 0.87 19.14 -52.31
N ARG A 93 2.10 18.64 -52.53
CA ARG A 93 2.60 18.30 -53.88
C ARG A 93 1.80 17.17 -54.53
N VAL A 94 1.43 16.15 -53.76
CA VAL A 94 0.60 15.03 -54.25
C VAL A 94 -0.81 15.50 -54.56
N ASP A 95 -1.40 16.37 -53.73
CA ASP A 95 -2.72 16.96 -53.97
C ASP A 95 -2.76 17.80 -55.24
N GLU A 96 -1.70 18.55 -55.54
CA GLU A 96 -1.56 19.30 -56.78
C GLU A 96 -1.49 18.37 -58.01
N LYS A 97 -0.63 17.35 -57.99
CA LYS A 97 -0.57 16.33 -59.05
C LYS A 97 -1.93 15.65 -59.29
N LEU A 98 -2.64 15.34 -58.23
CA LEU A 98 -3.95 14.68 -58.31
C LEU A 98 -5.00 15.62 -58.92
N ARG A 99 -4.90 16.92 -58.64
CA ARG A 99 -5.73 17.96 -59.28
C ARG A 99 -5.46 18.04 -60.78
N ASP A 100 -4.19 18.08 -61.19
CA ASP A 100 -3.79 18.10 -62.60
C ASP A 100 -4.22 16.84 -63.36
N GLN A 101 -4.13 15.68 -62.72
CA GLN A 101 -4.60 14.43 -63.34
C GLN A 101 -6.13 14.43 -63.47
N ARG A 102 -6.87 14.98 -62.51
CA ARG A 102 -8.33 15.11 -62.62
C ARG A 102 -8.76 16.06 -63.74
N THR A 103 -8.04 17.15 -63.99
CA THR A 103 -8.35 18.06 -65.10
C THR A 103 -8.12 17.37 -66.45
N VAL A 104 -7.01 16.64 -66.60
CA VAL A 104 -6.74 15.83 -67.81
C VAL A 104 -7.80 14.74 -67.99
N GLN A 105 -8.24 14.08 -66.91
CA GLN A 105 -9.29 13.08 -66.96
C GLN A 105 -10.62 13.69 -67.46
N ALA A 106 -10.99 14.87 -66.96
CA ALA A 106 -12.20 15.56 -67.39
C ALA A 106 -12.15 15.94 -68.88
N GLU A 107 -10.97 16.34 -69.39
CA GLU A 107 -10.80 16.66 -70.80
C GLU A 107 -10.86 15.40 -71.69
N LEU A 108 -10.23 14.29 -71.28
CA LEU A 108 -10.35 13.00 -71.96
C LEU A 108 -11.81 12.52 -72.04
N ILE A 109 -12.56 12.62 -70.93
CA ILE A 109 -14.00 12.27 -70.89
C ILE A 109 -14.78 13.14 -71.88
N LYS A 110 -14.50 14.44 -71.91
CA LYS A 110 -15.15 15.38 -72.83
C LYS A 110 -14.85 15.07 -74.29
N GLN A 111 -13.61 14.69 -74.63
CA GLN A 111 -13.21 14.28 -75.97
C GLN A 111 -13.88 12.96 -76.39
N LEU A 112 -13.86 11.95 -75.50
CA LEU A 112 -14.57 10.68 -75.72
C LEU A 112 -16.06 10.94 -75.98
N ALA A 113 -16.72 11.73 -75.14
CA ALA A 113 -18.14 12.05 -75.31
C ALA A 113 -18.45 12.78 -76.63
N ALA A 114 -17.59 13.71 -77.05
CA ALA A 114 -17.78 14.44 -78.32
C ALA A 114 -17.69 13.49 -79.54
N ASN A 115 -16.78 12.51 -79.49
CA ASN A 115 -16.53 11.61 -80.62
C ASN A 115 -17.54 10.46 -80.70
N PHE A 116 -18.05 9.97 -79.58
CA PHE A 116 -19.08 8.92 -79.57
C PHE A 116 -20.48 9.42 -79.97
N ASN A 117 -20.78 10.71 -79.79
CA ASN A 117 -22.11 11.28 -80.09
C ASN A 117 -22.31 11.71 -81.56
N CYS A 118 -21.29 11.60 -82.43
CA CYS A 118 -21.35 12.12 -83.81
C CYS A 118 -21.76 11.11 -84.91
N ARG A 119 -22.12 9.85 -84.59
CA ARG A 119 -22.40 8.84 -85.62
C ARG A 119 -23.90 8.53 -85.74
N PRO A 120 -24.58 8.84 -86.86
CA PRO A 120 -25.97 8.46 -87.07
C PRO A 120 -26.08 6.94 -87.27
N PRO A 121 -27.05 6.26 -86.63
CA PRO A 121 -27.17 4.81 -86.65
C PRO A 121 -27.68 4.32 -88.01
N GLN A 122 -26.91 3.46 -88.68
CA GLN A 122 -27.40 2.62 -89.76
C GLN A 122 -28.21 1.44 -89.18
N PRO A 123 -29.29 1.01 -89.85
CA PRO A 123 -30.17 -0.04 -89.34
C PRO A 123 -29.47 -1.41 -89.37
N PRO A 124 -29.33 -2.09 -88.22
CA PRO A 124 -28.75 -3.43 -88.15
C PRO A 124 -29.76 -4.49 -88.62
N SER A 125 -29.21 -5.64 -89.02
CA SER A 125 -29.98 -6.77 -89.54
C SER A 125 -30.86 -7.41 -88.43
N GLN A 126 -32.05 -7.87 -88.83
CA GLN A 126 -33.13 -8.33 -87.95
C GLN A 126 -32.78 -9.45 -86.93
N PRO A 127 -31.90 -10.44 -87.22
CA PRO A 127 -31.53 -11.46 -86.23
C PRO A 127 -30.55 -10.94 -85.16
N ASP A 128 -29.67 -10.00 -85.50
CA ASP A 128 -28.77 -9.37 -84.53
C ASP A 128 -29.56 -8.52 -83.53
N LEU A 129 -30.66 -7.91 -83.98
CA LEU A 129 -31.54 -7.08 -83.14
C LEU A 129 -32.20 -7.88 -82.02
N GLU A 130 -32.62 -9.12 -82.28
CA GLU A 130 -33.21 -10.02 -81.27
C GLU A 130 -32.17 -10.47 -80.24
N HIS A 131 -30.93 -10.74 -80.65
CA HIS A 131 -29.87 -11.09 -79.71
C HIS A 131 -29.47 -9.90 -78.85
N ILE A 132 -29.29 -8.72 -79.46
CA ILE A 132 -29.00 -7.46 -78.76
C ILE A 132 -30.13 -7.11 -77.77
N LYS A 133 -31.39 -7.39 -78.12
CA LYS A 133 -32.54 -7.16 -77.23
C LYS A 133 -32.51 -8.09 -76.02
N ARG A 134 -32.14 -9.36 -76.20
CA ARG A 134 -31.94 -10.32 -75.09
C ARG A 134 -30.81 -9.88 -74.17
N ASP A 135 -29.67 -9.53 -74.74
CA ASP A 135 -28.48 -9.09 -73.99
C ASP A 135 -28.76 -7.77 -73.26
N LEU A 136 -29.52 -6.84 -73.87
CA LEU A 136 -30.01 -5.62 -73.22
C LEU A 136 -30.94 -5.91 -72.04
N GLN A 137 -31.78 -6.94 -72.16
CA GLN A 137 -32.68 -7.33 -71.09
C GLN A 137 -31.92 -7.97 -69.92
N GLU A 138 -30.94 -8.83 -70.22
CA GLU A 138 -30.06 -9.44 -69.23
C GLU A 138 -29.21 -8.39 -68.50
N THR A 139 -28.53 -7.51 -69.25
CA THR A 139 -27.77 -6.39 -68.67
C THR A 139 -28.65 -5.46 -67.84
N ARG A 140 -29.92 -5.23 -68.23
CA ARG A 140 -30.87 -4.47 -67.41
C ARG A 140 -31.20 -5.17 -66.09
N THR A 141 -31.40 -6.50 -66.11
CA THR A 141 -31.62 -7.25 -64.87
C THR A 141 -30.40 -7.26 -63.97
N GLU A 142 -29.21 -7.39 -64.54
CA GLU A 142 -27.96 -7.35 -63.78
C GLU A 142 -27.69 -5.96 -63.19
N MET A 143 -27.96 -4.90 -63.96
CA MET A 143 -27.87 -3.52 -63.49
C MET A 143 -28.85 -3.25 -62.34
N GLN A 144 -30.04 -3.86 -62.38
CA GLN A 144 -30.99 -3.79 -61.27
C GLN A 144 -30.45 -4.53 -60.03
N ARG A 145 -29.88 -5.72 -60.16
CA ARG A 145 -29.22 -6.43 -59.05
C ARG A 145 -28.07 -5.64 -58.45
N ILE A 146 -27.23 -5.03 -59.29
CA ILE A 146 -26.12 -4.18 -58.85
C ILE A 146 -26.67 -2.98 -58.06
N LYS A 147 -27.77 -2.37 -58.52
CA LYS A 147 -28.42 -1.27 -57.80
C LYS A 147 -28.97 -1.71 -56.45
N ASP A 148 -29.57 -2.89 -56.36
CA ASP A 148 -30.07 -3.44 -55.10
C ASP A 148 -28.92 -3.79 -54.14
N MET A 149 -27.82 -4.35 -54.65
CA MET A 149 -26.58 -4.54 -53.86
C MET A 149 -26.00 -3.21 -53.38
N GLN A 150 -26.01 -2.17 -54.22
CA GLN A 150 -25.53 -0.84 -53.83
C GLN A 150 -26.38 -0.27 -52.68
N VAL A 151 -27.70 -0.44 -52.72
CA VAL A 151 -28.59 -0.04 -51.62
C VAL A 151 -28.25 -0.82 -50.34
N SER A 152 -28.04 -2.13 -50.43
CA SER A 152 -27.63 -2.98 -49.31
C SER A 152 -26.29 -2.55 -48.70
N ILE A 153 -25.25 -2.34 -49.52
CA ILE A 153 -23.93 -1.84 -49.09
C ILE A 153 -24.05 -0.46 -48.43
N THR A 154 -24.88 0.42 -48.98
CA THR A 154 -25.11 1.74 -48.39
C THR A 154 -25.77 1.63 -47.01
N ALA A 155 -26.71 0.69 -46.84
CA ALA A 155 -27.35 0.43 -45.56
C ALA A 155 -26.36 -0.13 -44.51
N THR A 156 -25.50 -1.08 -44.90
CA THR A 156 -24.47 -1.62 -43.99
C THR A 156 -23.43 -0.56 -43.62
N LEU A 157 -23.02 0.28 -44.57
CA LEU A 157 -22.09 1.39 -44.32
C LEU A 157 -22.69 2.42 -43.35
N ASN A 158 -23.98 2.75 -43.49
CA ASN A 158 -24.69 3.62 -42.56
C ASN A 158 -24.85 2.99 -41.16
N SER A 159 -25.03 1.67 -41.07
CA SER A 159 -25.05 0.95 -39.80
C SER A 159 -23.68 0.99 -39.11
N LEU A 160 -22.61 0.71 -39.87
CA LEU A 160 -21.24 0.77 -39.38
C LEU A 160 -20.85 2.18 -38.92
N LYS A 161 -21.26 3.22 -39.67
CA LYS A 161 -21.05 4.62 -39.30
C LYS A 161 -21.74 4.98 -37.98
N ARG A 162 -22.98 4.52 -37.75
CA ARG A 162 -23.69 4.72 -36.48
C ARG A 162 -23.02 3.98 -35.32
N SER A 163 -22.54 2.76 -35.57
CA SER A 163 -21.77 1.97 -34.59
C SER A 163 -20.46 2.66 -34.22
N ALA A 164 -19.71 3.15 -35.20
CA ALA A 164 -18.47 3.90 -34.98
C ALA A 164 -18.72 5.17 -34.15
N GLN A 165 -19.76 5.93 -34.47
CA GLN A 165 -20.15 7.11 -33.69
C GLN A 165 -20.51 6.74 -32.24
N SER A 166 -21.29 5.68 -32.04
CA SER A 166 -21.64 5.21 -30.69
C SER A 166 -20.40 4.80 -29.88
N ASN A 167 -19.40 4.19 -30.52
CA ASN A 167 -18.16 3.83 -29.85
C ASN A 167 -17.33 5.07 -29.49
N GLU A 168 -17.32 6.08 -30.35
CA GLU A 168 -16.66 7.35 -30.06
C GLU A 168 -17.30 8.07 -28.86
N ASP A 169 -18.63 8.05 -28.75
CA ASP A 169 -19.36 8.58 -27.60
C ASP A 169 -19.03 7.81 -26.31
N LYS A 170 -18.95 6.48 -26.37
CA LYS A 170 -18.52 5.64 -25.24
C LYS A 170 -17.08 5.95 -24.81
N ILE A 171 -16.16 6.14 -25.75
CA ILE A 171 -14.78 6.53 -25.47
C ILE A 171 -14.73 7.91 -24.80
N ALA A 172 -15.53 8.87 -25.27
CA ALA A 172 -15.62 10.20 -24.68
C ALA A 172 -16.15 10.14 -23.24
N HIS A 173 -17.17 9.30 -22.98
CA HIS A 173 -17.70 9.05 -21.65
C HIS A 173 -16.65 8.43 -20.72
N ILE A 174 -15.93 7.40 -21.18
CA ILE A 174 -14.86 6.76 -20.41
C ILE A 174 -13.76 7.78 -20.06
N LYS A 175 -13.31 8.60 -21.02
CA LYS A 175 -12.33 9.67 -20.76
C LYS A 175 -12.82 10.65 -19.68
N ARG A 176 -14.08 11.08 -19.74
CA ARG A 176 -14.67 11.97 -18.73
C ARG A 176 -14.71 11.32 -17.35
N SER A 177 -15.14 10.06 -17.27
CA SER A 177 -15.18 9.31 -16.01
C SER A 177 -13.78 9.13 -15.41
N LYS A 178 -12.77 8.86 -16.25
CA LYS A 178 -11.37 8.75 -15.81
C LYS A 178 -10.89 10.06 -15.19
N SER A 179 -11.13 11.20 -15.85
CA SER A 179 -10.74 12.51 -15.31
C SER A 179 -11.45 12.83 -13.98
N SER A 180 -12.71 12.43 -13.82
CA SER A 180 -13.45 12.57 -12.54
C SER A 180 -12.77 11.78 -11.43
N VAL A 181 -12.46 10.50 -11.67
CA VAL A 181 -11.78 9.64 -10.69
C VAL A 181 -10.38 10.17 -10.36
N GLU A 182 -9.63 10.67 -11.34
CA GLU A 182 -8.33 11.29 -11.13
C GLU A 182 -8.43 12.53 -10.21
N THR A 183 -9.47 13.36 -10.38
CA THR A 183 -9.70 14.51 -9.49
C THR A 183 -10.11 14.12 -8.07
N GLU A 184 -10.96 13.09 -7.92
CA GLU A 184 -11.35 12.55 -6.61
C GLU A 184 -10.15 11.96 -5.87
N LEU A 185 -9.29 11.21 -6.58
CA LEU A 185 -8.06 10.64 -6.02
C LEU A 185 -7.10 11.75 -5.56
N ALA A 186 -6.93 12.81 -6.36
CA ALA A 186 -6.13 13.97 -5.97
C ALA A 186 -6.68 14.64 -4.70
N CYS A 187 -8.01 14.77 -4.58
CA CYS A 187 -8.67 15.36 -3.43
C CYS A 187 -8.48 14.49 -2.17
N LEU A 188 -8.73 13.18 -2.25
CA LEU A 188 -8.50 12.22 -1.16
C LEU A 188 -7.04 12.20 -0.71
N LYS A 189 -6.09 12.33 -1.65
CA LYS A 189 -4.67 12.41 -1.30
C LYS A 189 -4.34 13.69 -0.52
N SER A 190 -4.93 14.83 -0.90
CA SER A 190 -4.76 16.08 -0.15
C SER A 190 -5.40 16.01 1.23
N GLU A 191 -6.57 15.38 1.36
CA GLU A 191 -7.26 15.19 2.64
C GLU A 191 -6.46 14.27 3.58
N LEU A 192 -5.93 13.16 3.06
CA LEU A 192 -5.07 12.27 3.84
C LEU A 192 -3.79 12.98 4.32
N SER A 193 -3.18 13.82 3.47
CA SER A 193 -2.01 14.61 3.86
C SER A 193 -2.35 15.60 4.97
N ALA A 194 -3.46 16.33 4.84
CA ALA A 194 -3.90 17.27 5.87
C ALA A 194 -4.20 16.55 7.19
N GLN A 195 -4.88 15.40 7.14
CA GLN A 195 -5.15 14.58 8.32
C GLN A 195 -3.86 14.06 8.97
N GLN A 196 -2.86 13.70 8.18
CA GLN A 196 -1.56 13.26 8.67
C GLN A 196 -0.82 14.41 9.38
N ASP A 197 -0.84 15.61 8.80
CA ASP A 197 -0.26 16.82 9.40
C ASP A 197 -0.97 17.19 10.71
N ASP A 198 -2.30 17.13 10.75
CA ASP A 198 -3.09 17.37 11.97
C ASP A 198 -2.76 16.35 13.07
N ARG A 199 -2.64 15.07 12.71
CA ARG A 199 -2.22 14.01 13.65
C ARG A 199 -0.80 14.25 14.16
N TRP A 200 0.12 14.65 13.29
CA TRP A 200 1.49 14.97 13.69
C TRP A 200 1.53 16.14 14.67
N ASN A 201 0.81 17.22 14.38
CA ASN A 201 0.69 18.39 15.25
C ASN A 201 0.06 18.04 16.61
N ALA A 202 -0.95 17.16 16.62
CA ALA A 202 -1.57 16.69 17.86
C ALA A 202 -0.59 15.87 18.72
N ILE A 203 0.16 14.96 18.11
CA ILE A 203 1.20 14.17 18.79
C ILE A 203 2.28 15.09 19.34
N GLU A 204 2.77 16.05 18.56
CA GLU A 204 3.76 17.02 19.00
C GLU A 204 3.25 17.85 20.19
N SER A 205 1.99 18.28 20.16
CA SER A 205 1.35 18.97 21.29
C SER A 205 1.27 18.08 22.55
N MET A 206 0.89 16.81 22.40
CA MET A 206 0.84 15.88 23.53
C MET A 206 2.23 15.64 24.13
N VAL A 207 3.25 15.42 23.30
CA VAL A 207 4.63 15.19 23.74
C VAL A 207 5.18 16.43 24.45
N THR A 208 4.96 17.63 23.88
CA THR A 208 5.42 18.88 24.51
C THR A 208 4.70 19.16 25.83
N ASN A 209 3.40 18.87 25.94
CA ASN A 209 2.66 18.99 27.20
C ASN A 209 3.13 17.97 28.23
N HIS A 210 3.41 16.73 27.82
CA HIS A 210 3.94 15.69 28.71
C HIS A 210 5.33 16.07 29.22
N ALA A 211 6.22 16.56 28.35
CA ALA A 211 7.54 17.05 28.73
C ALA A 211 7.45 18.17 29.78
N LYS A 212 6.57 19.17 29.59
CA LYS A 212 6.32 20.23 30.58
C LYS A 212 5.79 19.68 31.90
N SER A 213 4.91 18.68 31.86
CA SER A 213 4.39 18.03 33.07
C SER A 213 5.48 17.29 33.84
N MET A 214 6.38 16.59 33.14
CA MET A 214 7.53 15.93 33.76
C MET A 214 8.49 16.95 34.39
N GLU A 215 8.83 18.03 33.69
CA GLU A 215 9.67 19.10 34.24
C GLU A 215 9.07 19.71 35.51
N LEU A 216 7.75 19.91 35.54
CA LEU A 216 7.05 20.41 36.72
C LEU A 216 7.11 19.42 37.90
N LYS A 217 6.90 18.12 37.65
CA LYS A 217 7.01 17.07 38.68
C LYS A 217 8.42 16.98 39.24
N ASP A 218 9.43 17.04 38.39
CA ASP A 218 10.84 17.05 38.78
C ASP A 218 11.17 18.28 39.65
N LEU A 219 10.65 19.45 39.28
CA LEU A 219 10.82 20.67 40.08
C LEU A 219 10.15 20.55 41.46
N GLN A 220 8.93 20.01 41.52
CA GLN A 220 8.21 19.78 42.78
C GLN A 220 8.94 18.76 43.67
N GLN A 221 9.48 17.69 43.08
CA GLN A 221 10.26 16.70 43.81
C GLN A 221 11.56 17.32 44.36
N ARG A 222 12.25 18.15 43.57
CA ARG A 222 13.44 18.90 44.04
C ARG A 222 13.12 19.83 45.20
N GLN A 223 12.01 20.57 45.14
CA GLN A 223 11.57 21.45 46.24
C GLN A 223 11.24 20.65 47.51
N THR A 224 10.61 19.48 47.36
CA THR A 224 10.30 18.58 48.49
C THR A 224 11.59 18.06 49.12
N LEU A 225 12.55 17.63 48.30
CA LEU A 225 13.85 17.14 48.77
C LEU A 225 14.63 18.25 49.49
N ASP A 226 14.65 19.47 48.95
CA ASP A 226 15.31 20.61 49.58
C ASP A 226 14.67 20.98 50.93
N SER A 227 13.34 20.90 51.03
CA SER A 227 12.61 21.08 52.29
C SER A 227 12.98 20.02 53.33
N HIS A 228 13.08 18.74 52.93
CA HIS A 228 13.54 17.66 53.81
C HIS A 228 15.00 17.85 54.25
N LEU A 229 15.90 18.21 53.33
CA LEU A 229 17.31 18.48 53.64
C LEU A 229 17.46 19.65 54.61
N LYS A 230 16.61 20.69 54.49
CA LYS A 230 16.57 21.81 55.43
C LYS A 230 16.12 21.35 56.82
N LEU A 231 15.06 20.54 56.90
CA LEU A 231 14.57 19.99 58.17
C LEU A 231 15.64 19.14 58.88
N LEU A 232 16.31 18.23 58.14
CA LEU A 232 17.43 17.45 58.67
C LEU A 232 18.58 18.32 59.15
N ARG A 233 18.87 19.43 58.45
CA ARG A 233 19.92 20.38 58.86
C ARG A 233 19.54 21.09 60.15
N ASP A 234 18.27 21.47 60.32
CA ASP A 234 17.78 22.15 61.52
C ASP A 234 17.68 21.18 62.71
N GLU A 235 17.24 19.94 62.50
CA GLU A 235 17.25 18.87 63.50
C GLU A 235 18.68 18.55 63.95
N ARG A 236 19.64 18.44 63.02
CA ARG A 236 21.05 18.24 63.35
C ARG A 236 21.60 19.38 64.20
N LYS A 237 21.28 20.64 63.88
CA LYS A 237 21.69 21.80 64.70
C LYS A 237 21.07 21.74 66.09
N SER A 238 19.80 21.37 66.19
CA SER A 238 19.13 21.20 67.48
C SER A 238 19.80 20.10 68.32
N ALA A 239 20.07 18.94 67.71
CA ALA A 239 20.77 17.84 68.37
C ALA A 239 22.18 18.27 68.82
N GLU A 240 22.94 18.98 67.99
CA GLU A 240 24.27 19.49 68.33
C GLU A 240 24.24 20.48 69.52
N LEU A 241 23.20 21.32 69.62
CA LEU A 241 23.01 22.19 70.79
C LEU A 241 22.70 21.38 72.05
N THR A 242 21.90 20.31 71.95
CA THR A 242 21.61 19.44 73.10
C THR A 242 22.82 18.62 73.53
N THR A 243 23.68 18.17 72.61
CA THR A 243 24.91 17.46 72.95
C THR A 243 25.91 18.41 73.59
N LYS A 244 26.07 19.63 73.06
CA LYS A 244 26.91 20.67 73.70
C LYS A 244 26.43 20.99 75.11
N ALA A 245 25.13 21.14 75.32
CA ALA A 245 24.58 21.37 76.66
C ALA A 245 24.85 20.20 77.62
N ARG A 246 24.76 18.95 77.13
CA ARG A 246 25.13 17.75 77.92
C ARG A 246 26.63 17.67 78.18
N GLU A 247 27.46 17.98 77.21
CA GLU A 247 28.92 18.02 77.37
C GLU A 247 29.33 19.07 78.41
N GLU A 248 28.72 20.25 78.38
CA GLU A 248 28.93 21.27 79.41
C GLU A 248 28.45 20.80 80.80
N ASP A 249 27.32 20.10 80.89
CA ASP A 249 26.84 19.50 82.14
C ASP A 249 27.79 18.41 82.66
N PHE A 250 28.26 17.51 81.79
CA PHE A 250 29.26 16.50 82.15
C PHE A 250 30.58 17.12 82.56
N SER A 251 31.04 18.16 81.87
CA SER A 251 32.24 18.90 82.24
C SER A 251 32.11 19.48 83.65
N LYS A 252 30.98 20.13 83.97
CA LYS A 252 30.71 20.63 85.33
C LYS A 252 30.70 19.53 86.38
N ARG A 253 30.03 18.41 86.09
CA ARG A 253 29.98 17.25 86.99
C ARG A 253 31.35 16.63 87.22
N LEU A 254 32.20 16.58 86.19
CA LEU A 254 33.58 16.13 86.28
C LEU A 254 34.42 17.11 87.09
N ASP A 255 34.29 18.41 86.87
CA ASP A 255 34.97 19.44 87.67
C ASP A 255 34.58 19.35 89.15
N ASP A 256 33.30 19.10 89.45
CA ASP A 256 32.82 18.89 90.82
C ASP A 256 33.29 17.56 91.41
N LEU A 257 33.37 16.49 90.60
CA LEU A 257 33.94 15.22 91.02
C LEU A 257 35.43 15.38 91.33
N ASP A 258 36.21 16.05 90.48
CA ASP A 258 37.62 16.35 90.71
C ASP A 258 37.81 17.18 91.99
N ARG A 259 36.91 18.15 92.24
CA ARG A 259 36.88 18.89 93.50
C ARG A 259 36.60 17.99 94.69
N MET A 260 35.62 17.10 94.60
CA MET A 260 35.32 16.11 95.65
C MET A 260 36.46 15.13 95.85
N VAL A 261 37.11 14.65 94.80
CA VAL A 261 38.28 13.76 94.87
C VAL A 261 39.47 14.49 95.46
N ALA A 262 39.68 15.77 95.16
CA ALA A 262 40.70 16.58 95.80
C ALA A 262 40.42 16.77 97.30
N GLU A 263 39.18 17.02 97.71
CA GLU A 263 38.76 17.06 99.12
C GLU A 263 38.89 15.69 99.79
N HIS A 264 38.50 14.61 99.12
CA HIS A 264 38.68 13.25 99.60
C HIS A 264 40.16 12.86 99.66
N GLY A 265 40.99 13.40 98.79
CA GLY A 265 42.45 13.26 98.83
C GLY A 265 43.05 13.99 100.03
N LYS A 266 42.47 15.12 100.45
CA LYS A 266 42.86 15.80 101.70
C LYS A 266 42.43 15.00 102.93
N THR A 267 41.22 14.44 102.96
CA THR A 267 40.77 13.59 104.07
C THR A 267 41.46 12.22 104.08
N CYS A 268 41.76 11.64 102.92
CA CYS A 268 42.59 10.43 102.80
C CYS A 268 44.05 10.71 103.16
N LYS A 269 44.60 11.91 102.94
CA LYS A 269 45.90 12.31 103.50
C LYS A 269 45.87 12.41 105.03
N GLN A 270 44.79 12.92 105.61
CA GLN A 270 44.59 12.90 107.06
C GLN A 270 44.45 11.46 107.62
N LEU A 271 43.79 10.56 106.89
CA LEU A 271 43.71 9.14 107.23
C LEU A 271 45.03 8.40 106.96
N SER A 272 45.79 8.74 105.91
CA SER A 272 47.09 8.12 105.63
C SER A 272 48.16 8.55 106.63
N GLU A 273 48.13 9.79 107.13
CA GLU A 273 48.93 10.23 108.28
C GLU A 273 48.60 9.42 109.56
N GLN A 274 47.39 8.85 109.66
CA GLN A 274 46.98 7.98 110.78
C GLN A 274 47.26 6.48 110.54
N THR A 275 47.59 6.06 109.32
CA THR A 275 47.71 4.63 108.97
C THR A 275 49.03 4.22 108.29
N GLU A 276 49.96 5.14 108.06
CA GLU A 276 51.33 4.88 107.58
C GLU A 276 52.32 4.48 108.70
N SER A 277 51.95 3.46 109.49
CA SER A 277 52.88 2.68 110.33
C SER A 277 52.82 1.18 110.02
N ARG A 278 52.31 0.76 108.85
CA ARG A 278 52.35 -0.67 108.50
C ARG A 278 52.34 -0.96 107.00
N MET A 279 53.56 -1.06 106.48
CA MET A 279 54.03 -1.99 105.45
C MET A 279 53.58 -1.79 103.98
N ARG A 280 54.54 -1.28 103.20
CA ARG A 280 54.97 -1.69 101.85
C ARG A 280 55.65 -3.10 101.89
N PRO A 281 56.14 -3.72 100.80
CA PRO A 281 55.97 -3.54 99.33
C PRO A 281 55.59 -4.90 98.64
N HIS A 282 55.41 -5.07 97.32
CA HIS A 282 56.45 -5.11 96.28
C HIS A 282 55.84 -5.34 94.87
N PHE A 283 56.39 -4.61 93.90
CA PHE A 283 56.38 -4.82 92.44
C PHE A 283 57.04 -6.18 92.05
N GLU A 284 56.92 -6.78 90.86
CA GLU A 284 57.26 -6.27 89.51
C GLU A 284 57.00 -7.40 88.42
N PRO A 285 57.51 -7.40 87.15
CA PRO A 285 56.70 -7.47 85.91
C PRO A 285 57.07 -8.62 84.94
N ILE A 286 56.17 -9.12 84.06
CA ILE A 286 56.55 -10.09 83.00
C ILE A 286 55.67 -9.91 81.73
N THR A 287 56.21 -9.29 80.66
CA THR A 287 56.70 -9.83 79.35
C THR A 287 55.68 -10.25 78.26
N ASN A 288 55.96 -9.77 77.04
CA ASN A 288 55.94 -10.43 75.71
C ASN A 288 54.62 -10.86 75.03
N GLY A 289 54.52 -10.45 73.76
CA GLY A 289 54.18 -11.36 72.66
C GLY A 289 52.83 -11.14 71.97
N ALA A 290 52.85 -10.68 70.72
CA ALA A 290 51.71 -10.71 69.79
C ALA A 290 51.20 -12.16 69.55
N PRO A 291 49.92 -12.36 69.18
CA PRO A 291 49.68 -12.78 67.79
C PRO A 291 48.34 -12.30 67.19
N ALA A 292 48.40 -11.89 65.92
CA ALA A 292 47.25 -11.63 65.07
C ALA A 292 46.55 -12.94 64.63
N ILE A 293 45.90 -13.67 65.55
CA ILE A 293 44.97 -14.80 65.28
C ILE A 293 43.74 -14.83 66.25
N SER A 294 43.56 -13.90 67.21
CA SER A 294 42.43 -13.98 68.20
C SER A 294 41.06 -13.54 67.70
N ALA A 295 40.98 -12.66 66.69
CA ALA A 295 39.71 -12.05 66.29
C ALA A 295 38.67 -13.06 65.76
N PHE A 296 39.12 -14.19 65.17
CA PHE A 296 38.20 -15.21 64.65
C PHE A 296 37.70 -16.16 65.75
N ALA A 297 38.50 -16.42 66.78
CA ALA A 297 38.08 -17.19 67.95
C ALA A 297 37.16 -16.38 68.86
N GLU A 298 37.42 -15.08 69.04
CA GLU A 298 36.54 -14.16 69.75
C GLU A 298 35.21 -13.94 69.01
N LEU A 299 35.22 -13.81 67.69
CA LEU A 299 33.98 -13.74 66.91
C LEU A 299 33.17 -15.04 67.01
N ARG A 300 33.83 -16.21 66.97
CA ARG A 300 33.14 -17.50 67.15
C ARG A 300 32.55 -17.65 68.55
N ASN A 301 33.27 -17.22 69.59
CA ASN A 301 32.77 -17.21 70.97
C ASN A 301 31.64 -16.18 71.15
N GLN A 302 31.70 -15.01 70.50
CA GLN A 302 30.63 -14.02 70.54
C GLN A 302 29.37 -14.52 69.82
N ILE A 303 29.50 -15.18 68.67
CA ILE A 303 28.37 -15.81 67.96
C ILE A 303 27.77 -16.94 68.80
N GLN A 304 28.60 -17.72 69.48
CA GLN A 304 28.13 -18.80 70.36
C GLN A 304 27.44 -18.25 71.62
N ASN A 305 27.95 -17.17 72.21
CA ASN A 305 27.29 -16.46 73.31
C ASN A 305 25.96 -15.84 72.87
N LEU A 306 25.89 -15.28 71.65
CA LEU A 306 24.64 -14.75 71.10
C LEU A 306 23.60 -15.86 70.88
N ARG A 307 24.01 -17.06 70.45
CA ARG A 307 23.12 -18.22 70.37
C ARG A 307 22.62 -18.64 71.74
N GLN A 308 23.49 -18.73 72.74
CA GLN A 308 23.07 -19.07 74.11
C GLN A 308 22.11 -18.03 74.71
N VAL A 309 22.33 -16.74 74.43
CA VAL A 309 21.42 -15.67 74.86
C VAL A 309 20.09 -15.76 74.12
N GLN A 310 20.09 -16.18 72.86
CA GLN A 310 18.87 -16.39 72.09
C GLN A 310 18.08 -17.60 72.61
N ASP A 311 18.75 -18.74 72.82
CA ASP A 311 18.12 -19.93 73.40
C ASP A 311 17.57 -19.65 74.82
N ALA A 312 18.30 -18.88 75.64
CA ALA A 312 17.82 -18.47 76.97
C ALA A 312 16.62 -17.50 76.91
N LYS A 313 16.52 -16.68 75.86
CA LYS A 313 15.37 -15.81 75.62
C LYS A 313 14.17 -16.62 75.14
N ASP A 314 14.39 -17.55 74.23
CA ASP A 314 13.34 -18.42 73.71
C ASP A 314 12.78 -19.31 74.82
N GLU A 315 13.64 -19.83 75.72
CA GLU A 315 13.22 -20.54 76.94
C GLU A 315 12.44 -19.64 77.90
N ALA A 316 12.90 -18.41 78.15
CA ALA A 316 12.19 -17.45 79.00
C ALA A 316 10.82 -17.06 78.42
N ILE A 317 10.70 -16.99 77.09
CA ILE A 317 9.42 -16.77 76.40
C ILE A 317 8.53 -18.00 76.56
N ALA A 318 9.07 -19.21 76.44
CA ALA A 318 8.32 -20.45 76.66
C ALA A 318 7.79 -20.54 78.11
N ASP A 319 8.63 -20.23 79.11
CA ASP A 319 8.23 -20.17 80.52
C ASP A 319 7.14 -19.12 80.78
N GLU A 320 7.22 -17.94 80.14
CA GLU A 320 6.16 -16.93 80.24
C GLU A 320 4.87 -17.40 79.58
N LEU A 321 4.94 -18.07 78.43
CA LEU A 321 3.78 -18.64 77.75
C LEU A 321 3.10 -19.73 78.60
N ASP A 322 3.86 -20.65 79.19
CA ASP A 322 3.36 -21.67 80.12
C ASP A 322 2.69 -21.03 81.35
N LYS A 323 3.24 -19.92 81.84
CA LYS A 323 2.65 -19.14 82.94
C LYS A 323 1.34 -18.45 82.52
N TYR A 324 1.25 -17.94 81.30
CA TYR A 324 -0.01 -17.39 80.77
C TYR A 324 -1.04 -18.48 80.55
N GLU A 325 -0.65 -19.64 80.03
CA GLU A 325 -1.53 -20.80 79.86
C GLU A 325 -2.08 -21.28 81.21
N SER A 326 -1.21 -21.41 82.22
CA SER A 326 -1.62 -21.73 83.61
C SER A 326 -2.59 -20.70 84.19
N ARG A 327 -2.39 -19.40 83.89
CA ARG A 327 -3.26 -18.32 84.35
C ARG A 327 -4.60 -18.31 83.62
N ILE A 328 -4.63 -18.67 82.33
CA ILE A 328 -5.85 -18.86 81.55
C ILE A 328 -6.63 -20.04 82.12
N ALA A 329 -5.99 -21.20 82.34
CA ALA A 329 -6.62 -22.36 82.95
C ALA A 329 -7.22 -22.05 84.34
N HIS A 330 -6.50 -21.28 85.17
CA HIS A 330 -7.03 -20.85 86.47
C HIS A 330 -8.22 -19.89 86.33
N LEU A 331 -8.20 -18.98 85.35
CA LEU A 331 -9.34 -18.10 85.09
C LEU A 331 -10.55 -18.89 84.58
N GLU A 332 -10.35 -19.88 83.72
CA GLU A 332 -11.42 -20.79 83.28
C GLU A 332 -12.01 -21.59 84.44
N GLU A 333 -11.18 -22.04 85.39
CA GLU A 333 -11.63 -22.70 86.62
C GLU A 333 -12.45 -21.74 87.50
N VAL A 334 -12.00 -20.50 87.70
CA VAL A 334 -12.71 -19.48 88.49
C VAL A 334 -14.04 -19.11 87.82
N VAL A 335 -14.07 -19.00 86.49
CA VAL A 335 -15.31 -18.75 85.72
C VAL A 335 -16.26 -19.94 85.87
N SER A 336 -15.75 -21.17 85.81
CA SER A 336 -16.55 -22.38 86.00
C SER A 336 -17.13 -22.46 87.42
N LYS A 337 -16.33 -22.15 88.46
CA LYS A 337 -16.80 -22.07 89.86
C LYS A 337 -17.82 -20.95 90.08
N SER A 338 -17.62 -19.79 89.47
CA SER A 338 -18.58 -18.68 89.53
C SER A 338 -19.91 -19.04 88.88
N LYS A 339 -19.86 -19.73 87.73
CA LYS A 339 -21.05 -20.25 87.03
C LYS A 339 -21.77 -21.32 87.84
N GLN A 340 -21.02 -22.15 88.58
CA GLN A 340 -21.58 -23.17 89.48
C GLN A 340 -22.20 -22.56 90.76
N MET A 341 -21.59 -21.52 91.33
CA MET A 341 -22.18 -20.76 92.45
C MET A 341 -23.42 -19.95 92.02
N GLY A 342 -23.46 -19.48 90.77
CA GLY A 342 -24.66 -18.86 90.20
C GLY A 342 -25.85 -19.84 90.09
N ALA A 343 -25.59 -21.12 89.84
CA ALA A 343 -26.62 -22.16 89.78
C ALA A 343 -27.07 -22.70 91.16
N GLN A 344 -26.25 -22.56 92.21
CA GLN A 344 -26.60 -22.99 93.57
C GLN A 344 -27.36 -21.93 94.39
N ASN A 345 -27.27 -20.65 94.02
CA ASN A 345 -27.92 -19.56 94.77
C ASN A 345 -29.40 -19.32 94.40
N GLU A 346 -29.98 -20.05 93.45
CA GLU A 346 -31.42 -20.03 93.15
C GLU A 346 -32.22 -21.12 93.90
N THR A 347 -31.59 -22.00 94.67
CA THR A 347 -32.24 -23.12 95.39
C THR A 347 -32.04 -23.14 96.91
N SER A 348 -31.77 -21.98 97.53
CA SER A 348 -31.75 -21.87 99.00
C SER A 348 -32.34 -20.54 99.47
N GLY A 349 -33.61 -20.33 99.10
CA GLY A 349 -34.54 -19.55 99.92
C GLY A 349 -35.24 -20.49 100.91
N GLU A 350 -35.48 -19.99 102.12
CA GLU A 350 -36.15 -20.64 103.26
C GLU A 350 -35.27 -21.55 104.15
N THR A 351 -34.80 -21.01 105.28
CA THR A 351 -35.31 -21.40 106.61
C THR A 351 -34.80 -20.44 107.69
N LEU A 352 -35.69 -20.20 108.66
CA LEU A 352 -35.63 -19.28 109.79
C LEU A 352 -34.40 -19.43 110.72
N GLY A 353 -34.14 -18.35 111.49
CA GLY A 353 -34.23 -18.51 112.96
C GLY A 353 -33.15 -17.86 113.82
N ILE A 354 -33.47 -16.67 114.33
CA ILE A 354 -33.36 -16.23 115.74
C ILE A 354 -32.13 -16.66 116.56
N GLY A 355 -31.37 -15.67 117.03
CA GLY A 355 -30.53 -15.82 118.23
C GLY A 355 -29.45 -14.75 118.37
N ALA A 356 -29.76 -13.63 119.01
CA ALA A 356 -28.76 -12.79 119.70
C ALA A 356 -28.09 -13.63 120.82
N PRO A 357 -26.83 -13.42 121.23
CA PRO A 357 -26.37 -12.12 121.72
C PRO A 357 -24.89 -11.77 121.40
N HIS A 358 -24.52 -10.55 121.76
CA HIS A 358 -23.29 -10.16 122.46
C HIS A 358 -22.58 -8.96 121.82
N VAL A 359 -22.75 -7.83 122.50
CA VAL A 359 -22.17 -6.52 122.21
C VAL A 359 -20.69 -6.50 122.62
N ASN A 360 -19.91 -5.64 121.95
CA ASN A 360 -18.55 -5.18 122.26
C ASN A 360 -17.37 -5.87 121.58
N ALA A 361 -17.25 -5.71 120.25
CA ALA A 361 -15.98 -5.38 119.57
C ALA A 361 -16.19 -5.28 118.04
N ASP A 362 -16.93 -4.31 117.50
CA ASP A 362 -17.08 -4.31 116.01
C ASP A 362 -17.42 -3.02 115.23
N PRO A 363 -17.21 -1.77 115.69
CA PRO A 363 -17.23 -0.63 114.77
C PRO A 363 -15.89 -0.46 114.04
N GLU A 364 -14.74 -0.70 114.69
CA GLU A 364 -13.41 -0.51 114.10
C GLU A 364 -13.00 -1.62 113.13
N ARG A 365 -13.37 -2.86 113.41
CA ARG A 365 -13.20 -3.99 112.50
C ARG A 365 -14.09 -3.85 111.26
N LEU A 366 -15.30 -3.33 111.44
CA LEU A 366 -16.21 -3.01 110.34
C LEU A 366 -15.70 -1.81 109.52
N TRP A 367 -15.09 -0.81 110.16
CA TRP A 367 -14.40 0.29 109.46
C TRP A 367 -13.16 -0.19 108.68
N GLN A 368 -12.38 -1.10 109.26
CA GLN A 368 -11.25 -1.74 108.56
C GLN A 368 -11.71 -2.62 107.39
N ALA A 369 -12.82 -3.34 107.56
CA ALA A 369 -13.43 -4.14 106.49
C ALA A 369 -13.96 -3.24 105.36
N ILE A 370 -14.61 -2.12 105.69
CA ILE A 370 -15.09 -1.13 104.72
C ILE A 370 -13.90 -0.51 103.97
N ASN A 371 -12.83 -0.14 104.66
CA ASN A 371 -11.63 0.41 104.02
C ASN A 371 -10.91 -0.61 103.13
N GLY A 372 -10.80 -1.86 103.59
CA GLY A 372 -10.23 -2.96 102.81
C GLY A 372 -11.05 -3.24 101.55
N LEU A 373 -12.38 -3.22 101.67
CA LEU A 373 -13.28 -3.33 100.52
C LEU A 373 -13.13 -2.14 99.58
N ASN A 374 -12.99 -0.92 100.09
CA ASN A 374 -12.79 0.28 99.27
C ASN A 374 -11.47 0.22 98.48
N GLN A 375 -10.39 -0.25 99.09
CA GLN A 375 -9.13 -0.50 98.39
C GLN A 375 -9.26 -1.61 97.33
N GLN A 376 -10.02 -2.66 97.64
CA GLN A 376 -10.29 -3.73 96.68
C GLN A 376 -11.13 -3.26 95.50
N VAL A 377 -12.14 -2.42 95.74
CA VAL A 377 -12.98 -1.81 94.70
C VAL A 377 -12.14 -0.86 93.84
N ASN A 378 -11.31 -0.01 94.44
CA ASN A 378 -10.44 0.91 93.69
C ASN A 378 -9.40 0.16 92.84
N SER A 379 -8.79 -0.90 93.36
CA SER A 379 -7.84 -1.72 92.59
C SER A 379 -8.53 -2.51 91.47
N ARG A 380 -9.78 -2.95 91.67
CA ARG A 380 -10.60 -3.54 90.60
C ARG A 380 -11.00 -2.51 89.54
N LEU A 381 -11.40 -1.30 89.95
CA LEU A 381 -11.74 -0.22 89.04
C LEU A 381 -10.54 0.16 88.17
N GLN A 382 -9.36 0.31 88.77
CA GLN A 382 -8.13 0.60 88.04
C GLN A 382 -7.74 -0.53 87.09
N ARG A 383 -8.01 -1.80 87.46
CA ARG A 383 -7.80 -2.94 86.56
C ARG A 383 -8.75 -2.91 85.35
N VAL A 384 -10.03 -2.60 85.58
CA VAL A 384 -11.03 -2.46 84.50
C VAL A 384 -10.67 -1.30 83.58
N GLU A 385 -10.20 -0.18 84.14
CA GLU A 385 -9.77 0.98 83.35
C GLU A 385 -8.54 0.64 82.49
N ASN A 386 -7.56 -0.08 83.05
CA ASN A 386 -6.42 -0.57 82.29
C ASN A 386 -6.84 -1.56 81.18
N GLN A 387 -7.79 -2.46 81.46
CA GLN A 387 -8.33 -3.36 80.43
C GLN A 387 -9.08 -2.58 79.34
N SER A 388 -9.82 -1.54 79.68
CA SER A 388 -10.50 -0.66 78.71
C SER A 388 -9.49 0.01 77.78
N ARG A 389 -8.38 0.53 78.32
CA ARG A 389 -7.31 1.14 77.50
C ARG A 389 -6.66 0.12 76.57
N VAL A 390 -6.47 -1.12 77.04
CA VAL A 390 -5.94 -2.21 76.20
C VAL A 390 -6.90 -2.55 75.07
N VAL A 391 -8.21 -2.67 75.35
CA VAL A 391 -9.23 -2.93 74.31
C VAL A 391 -9.27 -1.80 73.28
N GLU A 392 -9.20 -0.55 73.72
CA GLU A 392 -9.15 0.61 72.82
C GLU A 392 -7.91 0.60 71.91
N ALA A 393 -6.73 0.25 72.46
CA ALA A 393 -5.51 0.07 71.67
C ALA A 393 -5.66 -1.05 70.62
N HIS A 394 -6.29 -2.17 70.96
CA HIS A 394 -6.58 -3.25 70.01
C HIS A 394 -7.57 -2.81 68.93
N GLN A 395 -8.59 -2.03 69.28
CA GLN A 395 -9.56 -1.48 68.33
C GLN A 395 -8.88 -0.56 67.30
N ILE A 396 -7.98 0.32 67.76
CA ILE A 396 -7.18 1.20 66.90
C ILE A 396 -6.26 0.38 65.98
N ALA A 397 -5.61 -0.66 66.52
CA ALA A 397 -4.75 -1.53 65.73
C ALA A 397 -5.53 -2.29 64.64
N LEU A 398 -6.68 -2.86 64.99
CA LEU A 398 -7.58 -3.53 64.05
C LEU A 398 -8.09 -2.57 62.97
N HIS A 399 -8.50 -1.36 63.34
CA HIS A 399 -8.98 -0.37 62.37
C HIS A 399 -7.86 0.09 61.42
N SER A 400 -6.62 0.23 61.92
CA SER A 400 -5.44 0.48 61.09
C SER A 400 -5.15 -0.67 60.12
N LEU A 401 -5.37 -1.91 60.56
CA LEU A 401 -5.16 -3.11 59.75
C LEU A 401 -6.25 -3.27 58.69
N GLU A 402 -7.51 -3.05 59.07
CA GLU A 402 -8.67 -3.02 58.16
C GLU A 402 -8.50 -1.92 57.11
N THR A 403 -8.08 -0.72 57.53
CA THR A 403 -7.76 0.37 56.60
C THR A 403 -6.64 -0.07 55.64
N ARG A 404 -5.53 -0.62 56.14
CA ARG A 404 -4.44 -1.09 55.27
C ARG A 404 -4.86 -2.22 54.35
N TYR A 405 -5.69 -3.16 54.82
CA TYR A 405 -6.16 -4.29 54.04
C TYR A 405 -7.13 -3.83 52.93
N ASN A 406 -8.02 -2.89 53.22
CA ASN A 406 -8.90 -2.27 52.23
C ASN A 406 -8.11 -1.48 51.17
N HIS A 407 -6.98 -0.86 51.53
CA HIS A 407 -6.07 -0.20 50.57
C HIS A 407 -5.08 -1.18 49.90
N LEU A 408 -4.99 -2.43 50.38
CA LEU A 408 -4.31 -3.54 49.69
C LEU A 408 -5.22 -4.24 48.69
N SER A 409 -6.50 -3.84 48.60
CA SER A 409 -7.39 -4.29 47.53
C SER A 409 -6.70 -4.05 46.19
N THR A 410 -6.61 -5.09 45.38
CA THR A 410 -6.04 -5.02 44.03
C THR A 410 -6.90 -4.18 43.09
N GLU A 411 -8.12 -3.80 43.50
CA GLU A 411 -9.06 -3.02 42.71
C GLU A 411 -8.51 -1.65 42.25
N PRO A 412 -8.03 -0.74 43.11
CA PRO A 412 -7.43 0.53 42.67
C PRO A 412 -6.22 0.35 41.76
N ILE A 413 -5.39 -0.68 41.98
CA ILE A 413 -4.25 -1.00 41.13
C ILE A 413 -4.73 -1.46 39.76
N VAL A 414 -5.71 -2.38 39.71
CA VAL A 414 -6.30 -2.87 38.47
C VAL A 414 -7.04 -1.77 37.73
N GLN A 415 -7.78 -0.90 38.42
CA GLN A 415 -8.43 0.27 37.81
C GLN A 415 -7.40 1.23 37.20
N GLN A 416 -6.31 1.55 37.90
CA GLN A 416 -5.24 2.37 37.35
C GLN A 416 -4.54 1.70 36.16
N MET A 417 -4.33 0.37 36.20
CA MET A 417 -3.79 -0.37 35.06
C MET A 417 -4.74 -0.36 33.86
N VAL A 418 -6.04 -0.52 34.05
CA VAL A 418 -7.05 -0.46 32.97
C VAL A 418 -7.12 0.95 32.39
N VAL A 419 -7.09 1.99 33.22
CA VAL A 419 -7.04 3.39 32.76
C VAL A 419 -5.76 3.65 31.96
N ALA A 420 -4.59 3.23 32.46
CA ALA A 420 -3.34 3.37 31.74
C ALA A 420 -3.35 2.58 30.41
N MET A 421 -3.96 1.40 30.36
CA MET A 421 -4.13 0.65 29.12
C MET A 421 -5.08 1.36 28.15
N GLN A 422 -6.16 1.95 28.62
CA GLN A 422 -7.07 2.74 27.78
C GLN A 422 -6.41 4.03 27.27
N GLU A 423 -5.56 4.68 28.08
CA GLU A 423 -4.78 5.86 27.71
C GLU A 423 -3.61 5.56 26.77
N MET A 424 -3.01 4.37 26.86
CA MET A 424 -1.96 3.93 25.93
C MET A 424 -2.52 3.45 24.59
N TYR A 425 -3.77 2.98 24.56
CA TYR A 425 -4.42 2.48 23.35
C TYR A 425 -5.75 3.18 23.00
N PRO A 426 -5.84 4.53 23.03
CA PRO A 426 -7.07 5.26 22.75
C PRO A 426 -7.52 5.08 21.29
N HIS A 427 -6.59 4.66 20.42
CA HIS A 427 -6.84 4.43 18.99
C HIS A 427 -7.09 2.97 18.63
N ALA A 428 -7.12 2.03 19.58
CA ALA A 428 -7.33 0.62 19.26
C ALA A 428 -8.66 0.38 18.52
N SER A 429 -9.73 1.06 18.93
CA SER A 429 -11.03 0.99 18.24
C SER A 429 -10.97 1.60 16.83
N THR A 430 -10.25 2.72 16.66
CA THR A 430 -10.08 3.37 15.35
C THR A 430 -9.27 2.48 14.41
N VAL A 431 -8.18 1.89 14.90
CA VAL A 431 -7.35 0.95 14.13
C VAL A 431 -8.15 -0.30 13.74
N GLN A 432 -9.01 -0.82 14.62
CA GLN A 432 -9.85 -1.97 14.30
C GLN A 432 -10.92 -1.64 13.24
N GLN A 433 -11.49 -0.43 13.28
CA GLN A 433 -12.39 0.07 12.25
C GLN A 433 -11.65 0.31 10.92
N ASP A 434 -10.44 0.87 10.97
CA ASP A 434 -9.60 1.10 9.79
C ASP A 434 -9.20 -0.22 9.13
N ILE A 435 -8.83 -1.24 9.91
CA ILE A 435 -8.55 -2.60 9.39
C ILE A 435 -9.78 -3.18 8.69
N SER A 436 -10.97 -3.00 9.27
CA SER A 436 -12.22 -3.48 8.68
C SER A 436 -12.55 -2.75 7.37
N ASN A 437 -12.39 -1.43 7.35
CA ASN A 437 -12.56 -0.61 6.15
C ASN A 437 -11.55 -0.97 5.04
N ILE A 438 -10.29 -1.21 5.41
CA ILE A 438 -9.24 -1.64 4.48
C ILE A 438 -9.58 -3.02 3.92
N HIS A 439 -10.06 -3.95 4.75
CA HIS A 439 -10.48 -5.28 4.31
C HIS A 439 -11.65 -5.21 3.32
N GLU A 440 -12.66 -4.39 3.59
CA GLU A 440 -13.80 -4.18 2.68
C GLU A 440 -13.36 -3.56 1.35
N LYS A 441 -12.54 -2.51 1.40
CA LYS A 441 -11.96 -1.89 0.19
C LYS A 441 -11.14 -2.91 -0.61
N THR A 442 -10.33 -3.72 0.07
CA THR A 442 -9.52 -4.77 -0.56
C THR A 442 -10.40 -5.79 -1.27
N ASN A 443 -11.46 -6.27 -0.62
CA ASN A 443 -12.39 -7.23 -1.24
C ASN A 443 -13.13 -6.65 -2.45
N LYS A 444 -13.50 -5.36 -2.40
CA LYS A 444 -14.07 -4.66 -3.55
C LYS A 444 -13.08 -4.58 -4.71
N LEU A 445 -11.85 -4.16 -4.44
CA LEU A 445 -10.76 -4.12 -5.43
C LEU A 445 -10.47 -5.51 -6.02
N THR A 446 -10.45 -6.57 -5.21
CA THR A 446 -10.28 -7.94 -5.67
C THR A 446 -11.43 -8.37 -6.59
N SER A 447 -12.66 -8.00 -6.26
CA SER A 447 -13.84 -8.29 -7.08
C SER A 447 -13.80 -7.56 -8.43
N GLU A 448 -13.45 -6.27 -8.43
CA GLU A 448 -13.26 -5.49 -9.65
C GLU A 448 -12.13 -6.05 -10.51
N LEU A 449 -11.02 -6.47 -9.90
CA LEU A 449 -9.89 -7.08 -10.60
C LEU A 449 -10.27 -8.42 -11.23
N HIS A 450 -11.08 -9.24 -10.56
CA HIS A 450 -11.64 -10.46 -11.14
C HIS A 450 -12.58 -10.16 -12.32
N SER A 451 -13.41 -9.13 -12.24
CA SER A 451 -14.26 -8.69 -13.35
C SER A 451 -13.41 -8.29 -14.57
N VAL A 452 -12.42 -7.42 -14.37
CA VAL A 452 -11.53 -6.98 -15.45
C VAL A 452 -10.76 -8.16 -16.06
N ARG A 453 -10.32 -9.11 -15.24
CA ARG A 453 -9.65 -10.32 -15.72
C ARG A 453 -10.56 -11.16 -16.62
N ASN A 454 -11.85 -11.28 -16.28
CA ASN A 454 -12.83 -12.00 -17.09
C ASN A 454 -13.10 -11.26 -18.42
N ASP A 455 -13.20 -9.94 -18.38
CA ASP A 455 -13.37 -9.11 -19.58
C ASP A 455 -12.17 -9.24 -20.53
N ILE A 456 -10.94 -9.20 -19.99
CA ILE A 456 -9.71 -9.42 -20.76
C ILE A 456 -9.72 -10.81 -21.39
N SER A 457 -10.05 -11.85 -20.63
CA SER A 457 -10.11 -13.23 -21.16
C SER A 457 -11.14 -13.35 -22.29
N THR A 458 -12.30 -12.71 -22.13
CA THR A 458 -13.36 -12.71 -23.16
C THR A 458 -12.89 -11.98 -24.43
N ALA A 459 -12.26 -10.81 -24.27
CA ALA A 459 -11.70 -10.05 -25.38
C ALA A 459 -10.56 -10.79 -26.09
N GLU A 460 -9.69 -11.50 -25.35
CA GLU A 460 -8.62 -12.32 -25.92
C GLU A 460 -9.18 -13.50 -26.72
N ASN A 461 -10.23 -14.15 -26.22
CA ASN A 461 -10.90 -15.24 -26.93
C ASN A 461 -11.55 -14.74 -28.23
N ALA A 462 -12.23 -13.59 -28.20
CA ALA A 462 -12.79 -12.96 -29.39
C ALA A 462 -11.70 -12.56 -30.40
N ARG A 463 -10.58 -12.02 -29.93
CA ARG A 463 -9.42 -11.69 -30.78
C ARG A 463 -8.83 -12.95 -31.43
N ARG A 464 -8.71 -14.04 -30.67
CA ARG A 464 -8.20 -15.31 -31.19
C ARG A 464 -9.13 -15.90 -32.25
N ALA A 465 -10.44 -15.85 -32.04
CA ALA A 465 -11.43 -16.27 -33.03
C ALA A 465 -11.27 -15.47 -34.34
N LEU A 466 -11.20 -14.14 -34.25
CA LEU A 466 -11.00 -13.29 -35.43
C LEU A 466 -9.69 -13.60 -36.18
N ILE A 467 -8.59 -13.85 -35.46
CA ILE A 467 -7.31 -14.21 -36.08
C ILE A 467 -7.44 -15.55 -36.82
N ASN A 468 -8.14 -16.52 -36.25
CA ASN A 468 -8.38 -17.81 -36.90
C ASN A 468 -9.21 -17.64 -38.18
N ASP A 469 -10.28 -16.83 -38.12
CA ASP A 469 -11.14 -16.54 -39.28
C ASP A 469 -10.34 -15.85 -40.40
N MET A 470 -9.55 -14.82 -40.07
CA MET A 470 -8.68 -14.15 -41.03
C MET A 470 -7.60 -15.08 -41.62
N THR A 471 -7.11 -16.03 -40.83
CA THR A 471 -6.13 -17.02 -41.31
C THR A 471 -6.78 -18.00 -42.28
N ALA A 472 -7.99 -18.47 -41.97
CA ALA A 472 -8.77 -19.32 -42.86
C ALA A 472 -9.12 -18.62 -44.18
N GLU A 473 -9.54 -17.35 -44.13
CA GLU A 473 -9.82 -16.54 -45.33
C GLU A 473 -8.57 -16.32 -46.19
N ARG A 474 -7.43 -16.05 -45.55
CA ARG A 474 -6.13 -15.96 -46.25
C ARG A 474 -5.77 -17.27 -46.94
N ASP A 475 -5.97 -18.40 -46.29
CA ASP A 475 -5.67 -19.72 -46.85
C ASP A 475 -6.59 -20.02 -48.05
N GLN A 476 -7.88 -19.68 -47.94
CA GLN A 476 -8.82 -19.77 -49.06
C GLN A 476 -8.37 -18.90 -50.25
N MET A 477 -8.06 -17.62 -50.03
CA MET A 477 -7.56 -16.73 -51.09
C MET A 477 -6.28 -17.27 -51.72
N THR A 478 -5.38 -17.84 -50.92
CA THR A 478 -4.13 -18.44 -51.43
C THR A 478 -4.42 -19.62 -52.35
N GLN A 479 -5.41 -20.44 -52.00
CA GLN A 479 -5.87 -21.57 -52.82
C GLN A 479 -6.53 -21.09 -54.12
N GLU A 480 -7.37 -20.06 -54.06
CA GLU A 480 -8.00 -19.45 -55.24
C GLU A 480 -6.95 -18.85 -56.20
N ILE A 481 -5.97 -18.11 -55.67
CA ILE A 481 -4.84 -17.58 -56.45
C ILE A 481 -4.06 -18.72 -57.11
N SER A 482 -3.82 -19.82 -56.39
CA SER A 482 -3.13 -20.99 -56.94
C SER A 482 -3.93 -21.65 -58.07
N SER A 483 -5.25 -21.78 -57.91
CA SER A 483 -6.15 -22.28 -58.96
C SER A 483 -6.16 -21.38 -60.20
N LEU A 484 -6.23 -20.06 -60.00
CA LEU A 484 -6.17 -19.08 -61.10
C LEU A 484 -4.83 -19.14 -61.83
N ARG A 485 -3.71 -19.29 -61.12
CA ARG A 485 -2.39 -19.48 -61.74
C ARG A 485 -2.35 -20.73 -62.61
N SER A 486 -2.82 -21.88 -62.12
CA SER A 486 -2.90 -23.11 -62.92
C SER A 486 -3.72 -22.92 -64.19
N ARG A 487 -4.84 -22.18 -64.10
CA ARG A 487 -5.69 -21.90 -65.26
C ARG A 487 -5.05 -20.92 -66.26
N ILE A 488 -4.25 -19.97 -65.77
CA ILE A 488 -3.43 -19.09 -66.62
C ILE A 488 -2.37 -19.91 -67.35
N ASP A 489 -1.71 -20.86 -66.67
CA ASP A 489 -0.71 -21.73 -67.28
C ASP A 489 -1.34 -22.65 -68.36
N GLU A 490 -2.54 -23.20 -68.11
CA GLU A 490 -3.32 -23.94 -69.10
C GLU A 490 -3.67 -23.10 -70.33
N LEU A 491 -4.14 -21.87 -70.12
CA LEU A 491 -4.39 -20.93 -71.20
C LEU A 491 -3.10 -20.67 -71.98
N GLY A 492 -1.96 -20.42 -71.31
CA GLY A 492 -0.66 -20.25 -71.97
C GLY A 492 -0.27 -21.42 -72.87
N SER A 493 -0.56 -22.65 -72.44
CA SER A 493 -0.38 -23.86 -73.28
C SER A 493 -1.31 -23.86 -74.50
N LEU A 494 -2.58 -23.47 -74.33
CA LEU A 494 -3.52 -23.37 -75.44
C LEU A 494 -3.11 -22.29 -76.45
N TRP A 495 -2.65 -21.13 -75.98
CA TRP A 495 -2.11 -20.06 -76.83
C TRP A 495 -0.90 -20.56 -77.64
N SER A 496 0.01 -21.30 -77.01
CA SER A 496 1.17 -21.89 -77.70
C SER A 496 0.75 -22.86 -78.82
N LYS A 497 -0.27 -23.69 -78.56
CA LYS A 497 -0.85 -24.59 -79.58
C LYS A 497 -1.56 -23.82 -80.71
N ALA A 498 -2.25 -22.73 -80.38
CA ALA A 498 -2.90 -21.88 -81.37
C ALA A 498 -1.88 -21.21 -82.30
N ASP A 499 -0.77 -20.71 -81.74
CA ASP A 499 0.37 -20.17 -82.49
C ASP A 499 1.01 -21.22 -83.41
N GLU A 500 1.20 -22.46 -82.94
CA GLU A 500 1.69 -23.57 -83.77
C GLU A 500 0.74 -23.88 -84.93
N LEU A 501 -0.57 -23.89 -84.67
CA LEU A 501 -1.59 -24.13 -85.69
C LEU A 501 -1.64 -22.98 -86.71
N GLU A 502 -1.52 -21.73 -86.27
CA GLU A 502 -1.44 -20.56 -87.16
C GLU A 502 -0.22 -20.67 -88.08
N LYS A 503 0.96 -20.99 -87.52
CA LYS A 503 2.19 -21.19 -88.31
C LYS A 503 2.01 -22.32 -89.33
N ALA A 504 1.40 -23.43 -88.94
CA ALA A 504 1.12 -24.54 -89.84
C ALA A 504 0.15 -24.15 -90.98
N LEU A 505 -0.90 -23.38 -90.66
CA LEU A 505 -1.84 -22.88 -91.66
C LEU A 505 -1.19 -21.89 -92.63
N ARG A 506 -0.37 -20.95 -92.14
CA ARG A 506 0.40 -20.03 -93.00
C ARG A 506 1.31 -20.80 -93.95
N SER A 507 2.09 -21.75 -93.42
CA SER A 507 2.96 -22.61 -94.25
C SER A 507 2.16 -23.36 -95.31
N ARG A 508 0.97 -23.89 -94.98
CA ARG A 508 0.12 -24.61 -95.94
C ARG A 508 -0.50 -23.68 -96.98
N MET A 509 -0.79 -22.44 -96.61
CA MET A 509 -1.29 -21.41 -97.52
C MET A 509 -0.21 -21.00 -98.51
N ASP A 510 1.03 -20.78 -98.04
CA ASP A 510 2.18 -20.49 -98.89
C ASP A 510 2.47 -21.65 -99.86
N GLU A 511 2.32 -22.89 -99.41
CA GLU A 511 2.45 -24.08 -100.27
C GLU A 511 1.36 -24.13 -101.35
N VAL A 512 0.10 -23.88 -101.00
CA VAL A 512 -1.00 -23.80 -101.96
C VAL A 512 -0.79 -22.66 -102.96
N GLU A 513 -0.36 -21.49 -102.50
CA GLU A 513 -0.07 -20.34 -103.36
C GLU A 513 1.05 -20.68 -104.36
N ASN A 514 2.12 -21.33 -103.90
CA ASN A 514 3.19 -21.82 -104.78
C ASN A 514 2.70 -22.87 -105.80
N VAL A 515 1.84 -23.82 -105.40
CA VAL A 515 1.26 -24.83 -106.32
C VAL A 515 0.35 -24.17 -107.36
N VAL A 516 -0.47 -23.18 -106.95
CA VAL A 516 -1.32 -22.43 -107.88
C VAL A 516 -0.46 -21.61 -108.84
N ALA A 517 0.54 -20.89 -108.34
CA ALA A 517 1.45 -20.08 -109.16
C ALA A 517 2.20 -20.94 -110.19
N THR A 518 2.76 -22.08 -109.79
CA THR A 518 3.46 -23.01 -110.68
C THR A 518 2.54 -23.63 -111.73
N LYS A 519 1.31 -23.99 -111.35
CA LYS A 519 0.30 -24.50 -112.30
C LYS A 519 -0.15 -23.42 -113.28
N LEU A 520 -0.35 -22.18 -112.82
CA LEU A 520 -0.71 -21.04 -113.67
C LEU A 520 0.41 -20.72 -114.66
N ALA A 521 1.67 -20.68 -114.20
CA ALA A 521 2.85 -20.48 -115.04
C ALA A 521 2.99 -21.58 -116.10
N SER A 522 2.73 -22.84 -115.72
CA SER A 522 2.72 -23.97 -116.66
C SER A 522 1.61 -23.83 -117.70
N MET A 523 0.42 -23.37 -117.30
CA MET A 523 -0.68 -23.09 -118.25
C MET A 523 -0.31 -21.98 -119.22
N MET A 524 0.31 -20.89 -118.75
CA MET A 524 0.77 -19.77 -119.59
C MET A 524 1.82 -20.22 -120.63
N LEU A 525 2.83 -20.99 -120.21
CA LEU A 525 3.85 -21.58 -121.09
C LEU A 525 3.25 -22.52 -122.16
N ASN A 526 2.24 -23.31 -121.80
CA ASN A 526 1.55 -24.20 -122.74
C ASN A 526 0.64 -23.45 -123.73
N SER A 527 0.08 -22.30 -123.33
CA SER A 527 -0.65 -21.41 -124.25
C SER A 527 0.28 -20.71 -125.26
N ASP A 528 1.49 -20.32 -124.86
CA ASP A 528 2.48 -19.72 -125.78
C ASP A 528 2.99 -20.72 -126.83
N GLN A 529 3.07 -22.03 -126.49
CA GLN A 529 3.38 -23.08 -127.47
C GLN A 529 2.25 -23.32 -128.51
N ARG A 530 0.99 -22.95 -128.20
CA ARG A 530 -0.13 -23.05 -129.15
C ARG A 530 -0.26 -21.85 -130.08
N THR A 531 0.44 -20.76 -129.82
CA THR A 531 0.43 -19.54 -130.66
C THR A 531 1.68 -19.39 -131.53
N SER A 532 2.59 -20.36 -131.56
CA SER A 532 3.64 -20.45 -132.58
C SER A 532 3.00 -20.75 -133.95
N PRO A 533 3.08 -19.85 -134.94
CA PRO A 533 2.65 -20.15 -136.29
C PRO A 533 3.70 -21.05 -136.93
N GLN A 534 3.29 -22.30 -137.17
CA GLN A 534 3.93 -23.18 -138.12
C GLN A 534 3.80 -22.56 -139.53
N LYS A 535 4.86 -21.89 -140.00
CA LYS A 535 5.11 -21.44 -141.40
C LYS A 535 6.63 -21.26 -141.53
N SER A 536 7.37 -22.02 -142.34
CA SER A 536 7.38 -22.05 -143.82
C SER A 536 7.42 -20.68 -144.45
#